data_AF-A0A9P0P2F7-F1
#
_entry.id   AF-A0A9P0P2F7-F1
#
_cell.length_a   1.000
_cell.length_b   1.000
_cell.length_c   1.000
_cell.angle_alpha   90.00
_cell.angle_beta   90.00
_cell.angle_gamma   90.00
#
_symmetry.space_group_name_H-M   'P 1'
#
loop_
_entity.id
_entity.type
_entity.pdbx_description
1 polymer ?
#
loop_
_entity_poly.entity_id
_entity_poly.type
_entity_poly.pdbx_seq_one_letter_code
_entity_poly.pdbx_strand_id
1 'polypeptide(L)'
;MDFSDNIPKDLSDEEMVTEYLNQCALYTNQDERIANFHKIQEILLRKSPHLLVKFLQDVLNFTTDKNASIKKALVGFIEELCRVHEVFIPRVMMPLHMLLCDESIPVQKRVIQAAIGIYRRTLSWLCKAPTCTEDMEQAWKQLSTIKLEIANMIDSDNDGIRTSSVKFLECVVLLQTYPDETENKRSNDFSLDDVPLTLKVARRRRLEEEARLVGCYNYHNVIL
;
A
#
# COMPACT_ATOMS: atom_id res chain seq x y z
N MET A 1 -24.64 15.83 27.18
CA MET A 1 -25.37 14.64 26.69
C MET A 1 -24.36 13.81 25.97
N ASP A 2 -23.99 12.70 26.58
CA ASP A 2 -23.02 11.75 26.07
C ASP A 2 -23.73 10.88 25.03
N PHE A 3 -23.34 11.02 23.76
CA PHE A 3 -23.91 10.24 22.65
C PHE A 3 -23.21 8.90 22.47
N SER A 4 -22.30 8.52 23.38
CA SER A 4 -21.47 7.31 23.24
C SER A 4 -22.16 6.00 23.66
N ASP A 5 -23.40 6.03 24.19
CA ASP A 5 -24.00 4.88 24.87
C ASP A 5 -25.32 4.34 24.26
N ASN A 6 -25.56 4.48 22.95
CA ASN A 6 -26.75 3.87 22.32
C ASN A 6 -26.44 3.21 20.97
N ILE A 7 -25.49 2.26 20.96
CA ILE A 7 -25.46 1.25 19.90
C ILE A 7 -26.21 0.02 20.44
N PRO A 8 -27.40 -0.32 19.91
CA PRO A 8 -28.15 -1.51 20.32
C PRO A 8 -27.28 -2.76 20.17
N LYS A 9 -27.33 -3.64 21.18
CA LYS A 9 -26.42 -4.79 21.36
C LYS A 9 -26.61 -5.96 20.38
N ASP A 10 -27.33 -5.76 19.27
CA ASP A 10 -27.68 -6.78 18.27
C ASP A 10 -27.53 -6.31 16.81
N LEU A 11 -26.71 -5.28 16.54
CA LEU A 11 -26.41 -4.93 15.15
C LEU A 11 -25.43 -5.94 14.53
N SER A 12 -25.74 -6.38 13.32
CA SER A 12 -24.83 -7.16 12.50
C SER A 12 -23.57 -6.35 12.15
N ASP A 13 -22.47 -7.04 11.86
CA ASP A 13 -21.22 -6.40 11.43
C ASP A 13 -21.42 -5.49 10.20
N GLU A 14 -22.34 -5.87 9.32
CA GLU A 14 -22.71 -5.09 8.14
C GLU A 14 -23.40 -3.77 8.51
N GLU A 15 -24.36 -3.81 9.44
CA GLU A 15 -25.05 -2.62 9.94
C GLU A 15 -24.08 -1.70 10.70
N MET A 16 -23.15 -2.28 11.47
CA MET A 16 -22.11 -1.52 12.15
C MET A 16 -21.19 -0.79 11.17
N VAL A 17 -20.72 -1.46 10.11
CA VAL A 17 -19.88 -0.82 9.08
C VAL A 17 -20.64 0.30 8.38
N THR A 18 -21.91 0.06 8.04
CA THR A 18 -22.78 1.07 7.42
C THR A 18 -22.94 2.30 8.31
N GLU A 19 -23.21 2.09 9.60
CA GLU A 19 -23.36 3.16 10.58
C GLU A 19 -22.06 3.96 10.74
N TYR A 20 -20.90 3.29 10.88
CA TYR A 20 -19.62 3.99 10.99
C TYR A 20 -19.26 4.76 9.73
N LEU A 21 -19.57 4.25 8.53
CA LEU A 21 -19.38 4.97 7.27
C LEU A 21 -20.22 6.25 7.22
N ASN A 22 -21.49 6.17 7.63
CA ASN A 22 -22.38 7.31 7.72
C ASN A 22 -21.87 8.34 8.75
N GLN A 23 -21.44 7.89 9.92
CA GLN A 23 -20.87 8.77 10.95
C GLN A 23 -19.59 9.45 10.45
N CYS A 24 -18.72 8.74 9.72
CA CYS A 24 -17.55 9.33 9.08
C CYS A 24 -17.88 10.41 8.05
N ALA A 25 -19.05 10.33 7.40
CA ALA A 25 -19.52 11.35 6.46
C ALA A 25 -20.17 12.56 7.14
N LEU A 26 -20.83 12.35 8.29
CA LEU A 26 -21.62 13.37 9.00
C LEU A 26 -20.83 14.14 10.05
N TYR A 27 -19.88 13.49 10.73
CA TYR A 27 -19.21 14.08 11.88
C TYR A 27 -18.24 15.18 11.46
N THR A 28 -18.25 16.29 12.20
CA THR A 28 -17.29 17.39 12.04
C THR A 28 -16.04 17.19 12.89
N ASN A 29 -16.14 16.42 13.98
CA ASN A 29 -15.02 16.06 14.85
C ASN A 29 -14.13 15.02 14.15
N GLN A 30 -12.87 15.40 13.89
CA GLN A 30 -11.95 14.57 13.12
C GLN A 30 -11.45 13.35 13.89
N ASP A 31 -11.31 13.43 15.22
CA ASP A 31 -10.82 12.32 16.03
C ASP A 31 -11.85 11.18 16.08
N GLU A 32 -13.14 11.52 16.16
CA GLU A 32 -14.24 10.56 16.11
C GLU A 32 -14.35 9.88 14.74
N ARG A 33 -14.16 10.65 13.64
CA ARG A 33 -14.11 10.08 12.28
C ARG A 33 -12.97 9.08 12.15
N ILE A 34 -11.78 9.40 12.67
CA ILE A 34 -10.62 8.50 12.64
C ILE A 34 -10.90 7.25 13.48
N ALA A 35 -11.48 7.41 14.67
CA ALA A 35 -11.85 6.28 15.52
C ALA A 35 -12.85 5.35 14.83
N ASN A 36 -13.88 5.90 14.17
CA ASN A 36 -14.85 5.12 13.39
C ASN A 36 -14.22 4.46 12.17
N PHE A 37 -13.31 5.15 11.46
CA PHE A 37 -12.53 4.55 10.37
C PHE A 37 -11.75 3.31 10.85
N HIS A 38 -11.10 3.38 12.00
CA HIS A 38 -10.39 2.24 12.56
C HIS A 38 -11.32 1.08 12.97
N LYS A 39 -12.55 1.37 13.44
CA LYS A 39 -13.56 0.33 13.68
C LYS A 39 -13.98 -0.36 12.38
N ILE A 40 -14.20 0.40 11.29
CA ILE A 40 -14.48 -0.14 9.96
C ILE A 40 -13.33 -1.07 9.53
N GLN A 41 -12.08 -0.61 9.67
CA GLN A 41 -10.89 -1.40 9.33
C GLN A 41 -10.85 -2.73 10.11
N GLU A 42 -11.08 -2.72 11.42
CA GLU A 42 -11.07 -3.94 12.25
C GLU A 42 -12.14 -4.94 11.79
N ILE A 43 -13.36 -4.46 11.50
CA ILE A 43 -14.43 -5.33 11.01
C ILE A 43 -14.08 -5.90 9.63
N LEU A 44 -13.70 -5.05 8.69
CA LEU A 44 -13.50 -5.45 7.30
C LEU A 44 -12.22 -6.28 7.08
N LEU A 45 -11.15 -6.07 7.85
CA LEU A 45 -9.90 -6.81 7.62
C LEU A 45 -9.79 -8.08 8.48
N ARG A 46 -10.48 -8.13 9.63
CA ARG A 46 -10.29 -9.20 10.63
C ARG A 46 -11.58 -9.92 10.99
N LYS A 47 -12.62 -9.19 11.44
CA LYS A 47 -13.82 -9.82 12.00
C LYS A 47 -14.70 -10.47 10.93
N SER A 48 -15.04 -9.72 9.89
CA SER A 48 -15.94 -10.12 8.80
C SER A 48 -15.38 -9.76 7.42
N PRO A 49 -14.27 -10.41 6.97
CA PRO A 49 -13.61 -10.06 5.71
C PRO A 49 -14.44 -10.24 4.44
N HIS A 50 -15.48 -11.08 4.49
CA HIS A 50 -16.41 -11.26 3.38
C HIS A 50 -17.14 -9.94 3.01
N LEU A 51 -17.26 -9.01 3.95
CA LEU A 51 -17.87 -7.69 3.74
C LEU A 51 -17.00 -6.75 2.87
N LEU A 52 -15.71 -7.06 2.66
CA LEU A 52 -14.84 -6.26 1.78
C LEU A 52 -15.41 -6.14 0.36
N VAL A 53 -15.99 -7.21 -0.18
CA VAL A 53 -16.58 -7.19 -1.53
C VAL A 53 -17.66 -6.12 -1.65
N LYS A 54 -18.38 -5.87 -0.55
CA LYS A 54 -19.47 -4.90 -0.48
C LYS A 54 -18.95 -3.48 -0.23
N PHE A 55 -18.12 -3.28 0.80
CA PHE A 55 -17.79 -1.94 1.30
C PHE A 55 -16.44 -1.38 0.86
N LEU A 56 -15.62 -2.15 0.13
CA LEU A 56 -14.28 -1.68 -0.25
C LEU A 56 -14.35 -0.36 -1.02
N GLN A 57 -15.31 -0.19 -1.94
CA GLN A 57 -15.43 1.06 -2.69
C GLN A 57 -15.76 2.25 -1.78
N ASP A 58 -16.64 2.07 -0.80
CA ASP A 58 -16.99 3.13 0.15
C ASP A 58 -15.79 3.56 1.00
N VAL A 59 -14.95 2.59 1.39
CA VAL A 59 -13.69 2.88 2.09
C VAL A 59 -12.69 3.59 1.18
N LEU A 60 -12.59 3.20 -0.09
CA LEU A 60 -11.69 3.86 -1.05
C LEU A 60 -12.13 5.28 -1.41
N ASN A 61 -13.40 5.63 -1.24
CA ASN A 61 -13.87 7.01 -1.45
C ASN A 61 -13.21 8.02 -0.48
N PHE A 62 -12.64 7.56 0.65
CA PHE A 62 -11.83 8.42 1.53
C PHE A 62 -10.52 8.92 0.89
N THR A 63 -10.13 8.43 -0.29
CA THR A 63 -9.00 8.98 -1.05
C THR A 63 -9.18 10.47 -1.33
N THR A 64 -10.43 10.92 -1.54
CA THR A 64 -10.75 12.33 -1.80
C THR A 64 -11.17 13.11 -0.56
N ASP A 65 -10.96 12.58 0.65
CA ASP A 65 -11.27 13.30 1.89
C ASP A 65 -10.45 14.60 1.98
N LYS A 66 -10.88 15.58 2.79
CA LYS A 66 -10.08 16.79 3.03
C LYS A 66 -9.08 16.61 4.16
N ASN A 67 -9.32 15.66 5.06
CA ASN A 67 -8.50 15.41 6.22
C ASN A 67 -7.34 14.48 5.89
N ALA A 68 -6.11 15.00 5.99
CA ALA A 68 -4.88 14.25 5.77
C ALA A 68 -4.71 13.05 6.73
N SER A 69 -5.22 13.11 7.96
CA SER A 69 -5.20 11.98 8.91
C SER A 69 -6.13 10.85 8.49
N ILE A 70 -7.30 11.14 7.92
CA ILE A 70 -8.17 10.12 7.33
C ILE A 70 -7.50 9.47 6.12
N LYS A 71 -6.89 10.27 5.22
CA LYS A 71 -6.11 9.73 4.09
C LYS A 71 -4.98 8.83 4.56
N LYS A 72 -4.21 9.24 5.57
CA LYS A 72 -3.14 8.40 6.16
C LYS A 72 -3.70 7.11 6.78
N ALA A 73 -4.86 7.15 7.42
CA ALA A 73 -5.54 5.96 7.93
C ALA A 73 -5.94 5.02 6.78
N LEU A 74 -6.44 5.58 5.66
CA LEU A 74 -6.74 4.83 4.44
C LEU A 74 -5.49 4.18 3.84
N VAL A 75 -4.34 4.86 3.81
CA VAL A 75 -3.08 4.23 3.39
C VAL A 75 -2.75 3.02 4.28
N GLY A 76 -2.96 3.13 5.59
CA GLY A 76 -2.79 2.01 6.52
C GLY A 76 -3.76 0.85 6.27
N PHE A 77 -5.02 1.15 5.95
CA PHE A 77 -5.99 0.16 5.53
C PHE A 77 -5.55 -0.56 4.25
N ILE A 78 -5.10 0.17 3.23
CA ILE A 78 -4.62 -0.39 1.95
C ILE A 78 -3.40 -1.29 2.17
N GLU A 79 -2.44 -0.84 2.97
CA GLU A 79 -1.24 -1.62 3.29
C GLU A 79 -1.58 -2.95 3.97
N GLU A 80 -2.47 -2.92 4.97
CA GLU A 80 -2.91 -4.11 5.68
C GLU A 80 -3.76 -5.03 4.76
N LEU A 81 -4.65 -4.46 3.95
CA LEU A 81 -5.45 -5.22 2.97
C LEU A 81 -4.56 -5.99 2.00
N CYS A 82 -3.53 -5.34 1.43
CA CYS A 82 -2.56 -5.99 0.55
C CYS A 82 -1.77 -7.09 1.26
N ARG A 83 -1.63 -7.03 2.59
CA ARG A 83 -0.93 -8.05 3.39
C ARG A 83 -1.80 -9.26 3.68
N VAL A 84 -3.09 -9.09 3.94
CA VAL A 84 -3.98 -10.18 4.41
C VAL A 84 -4.94 -10.71 3.35
N HIS A 85 -5.29 -9.90 2.33
CA HIS A 85 -6.27 -10.24 1.31
C HIS A 85 -5.78 -9.84 -0.09
N GLU A 86 -4.76 -10.55 -0.59
CA GLU A 86 -4.06 -10.26 -1.85
C GLU A 86 -4.99 -10.16 -3.08
N VAL A 87 -6.16 -10.81 -3.06
CA VAL A 87 -7.17 -10.74 -4.13
C VAL A 87 -7.69 -9.32 -4.40
N PHE A 88 -7.61 -8.41 -3.42
CA PHE A 88 -8.05 -7.03 -3.58
C PHE A 88 -6.94 -6.07 -4.03
N ILE A 89 -5.69 -6.54 -4.18
CA ILE A 89 -4.56 -5.73 -4.65
C ILE A 89 -4.92 -4.93 -5.92
N PRO A 90 -5.50 -5.51 -6.99
CA PRO A 90 -5.82 -4.75 -8.20
C PRO A 90 -6.76 -3.57 -7.96
N ARG A 91 -7.66 -3.67 -6.98
CA ARG A 91 -8.67 -2.63 -6.70
C ARG A 91 -8.10 -1.43 -5.95
N VAL A 92 -6.96 -1.57 -5.30
CA VAL A 92 -6.38 -0.52 -4.43
C VAL A 92 -5.17 0.18 -5.02
N MET A 93 -4.63 -0.28 -6.15
CA MET A 93 -3.45 0.33 -6.77
C MET A 93 -3.71 1.76 -7.27
N MET A 94 -4.86 2.02 -7.90
CA MET A 94 -5.21 3.37 -8.35
C MET A 94 -5.47 4.34 -7.18
N PRO A 95 -6.27 3.99 -6.15
CA PRO A 95 -6.39 4.80 -4.94
C PRO A 95 -5.06 5.11 -4.25
N LEU A 96 -4.15 4.12 -4.17
CA LEU A 96 -2.81 4.31 -3.61
C LEU A 96 -1.99 5.33 -4.42
N HIS A 97 -2.07 5.26 -5.74
CA HIS A 97 -1.42 6.21 -6.64
C HIS A 97 -1.97 7.63 -6.46
N MET A 98 -3.29 7.80 -6.41
CA MET A 98 -3.91 9.10 -6.14
C MET A 98 -3.45 9.70 -4.80
N LEU A 99 -3.26 8.88 -3.77
CA LEU A 99 -2.73 9.32 -2.47
C LEU A 99 -1.23 9.68 -2.53
N LEU A 100 -0.44 9.07 -3.42
CA LEU A 100 0.95 9.45 -3.65
C LEU A 100 1.04 10.85 -4.29
N CYS A 101 0.09 11.19 -5.16
CA CYS A 101 0.00 12.49 -5.80
C CYS A 101 -0.73 13.55 -4.93
N ASP A 102 -1.04 13.25 -3.68
CA ASP A 102 -1.76 14.16 -2.79
C ASP A 102 -0.94 15.42 -2.48
N GLU A 103 -1.60 16.57 -2.31
CA GLU A 103 -0.92 17.82 -1.94
C GLU A 103 -0.27 17.77 -0.54
N SER A 104 -0.75 16.89 0.34
CA SER A 104 -0.27 16.78 1.71
C SER A 104 1.01 15.95 1.77
N ILE A 105 2.15 16.60 2.03
CA ILE A 105 3.44 15.92 2.26
C ILE A 105 3.34 14.77 3.30
N PRO A 106 2.64 14.94 4.45
CA PRO A 106 2.42 13.82 5.38
C PRO A 106 1.71 12.60 4.77
N VAL A 107 0.79 12.79 3.82
CA VAL A 107 0.10 11.71 3.11
C VAL A 107 1.05 11.03 2.13
N GLN A 108 1.75 11.81 1.30
CA GLN A 108 2.76 11.28 0.37
C GLN A 108 3.81 10.42 1.09
N LYS A 109 4.38 10.93 2.20
CA LYS A 109 5.33 10.17 3.04
C LYS A 109 4.74 8.85 3.53
N ARG A 110 3.49 8.87 3.99
CA ARG A 110 2.81 7.67 4.48
C ARG A 110 2.60 6.63 3.37
N VAL A 111 2.34 7.08 2.15
CA VAL A 111 2.24 6.21 0.96
C VAL A 111 3.58 5.58 0.62
N ILE A 112 4.66 6.38 0.56
CA ILE A 112 6.02 5.86 0.28
C ILE A 112 6.41 4.77 1.29
N GLN A 113 6.09 4.98 2.56
CA GLN A 113 6.34 3.99 3.63
C GLN A 113 5.53 2.71 3.42
N ALA A 114 4.23 2.80 3.11
CA ALA A 114 3.39 1.64 2.81
C ALA A 114 3.85 0.89 1.54
N ALA A 115 4.32 1.64 0.54
CA ALA A 115 4.69 1.09 -0.77
C ALA A 115 5.78 0.03 -0.65
N ILE A 116 6.67 0.09 0.35
CA ILE A 116 7.69 -0.94 0.63
C ILE A 116 7.01 -2.30 0.89
N GLY A 117 6.06 -2.32 1.82
CA GLY A 117 5.32 -3.52 2.18
C GLY A 117 4.47 -4.02 1.00
N ILE A 118 3.72 -3.10 0.37
CA ILE A 118 2.84 -3.42 -0.76
C ILE A 118 3.64 -3.98 -1.95
N TYR A 119 4.81 -3.43 -2.25
CA TYR A 119 5.66 -3.90 -3.35
C TYR A 119 6.11 -5.33 -3.14
N ARG A 120 6.66 -5.64 -1.97
CA ARG A 120 7.06 -7.00 -1.59
C ARG A 120 5.89 -7.98 -1.67
N ARG A 121 4.73 -7.61 -1.12
CA ARG A 121 3.54 -8.47 -1.11
C ARG A 121 3.02 -8.75 -2.52
N THR A 122 2.89 -7.70 -3.33
CA THR A 122 2.42 -7.83 -4.72
C THR A 122 3.35 -8.70 -5.55
N LEU A 123 4.67 -8.50 -5.43
CA LEU A 123 5.65 -9.34 -6.15
C LEU A 123 5.59 -10.81 -5.69
N SER A 124 5.53 -11.05 -4.37
CA SER A 124 5.38 -12.41 -3.82
C SER A 124 4.08 -13.09 -4.28
N TRP A 125 2.97 -12.36 -4.29
CA TRP A 125 1.68 -12.82 -4.77
C TRP A 125 1.74 -13.24 -6.25
N LEU A 126 2.32 -12.40 -7.11
CA LEU A 126 2.51 -12.71 -8.53
C LEU A 126 3.37 -13.96 -8.74
N CYS A 127 4.40 -14.16 -7.92
CA CYS A 127 5.28 -15.33 -8.02
C CYS A 127 4.60 -16.64 -7.61
N LYS A 128 3.61 -16.59 -6.72
CA LYS A 128 2.86 -17.76 -6.25
C LYS A 128 1.68 -18.12 -7.16
N ALA A 129 1.24 -17.20 -8.01
CA ALA A 129 0.09 -17.41 -8.86
C ALA A 129 0.40 -18.46 -9.95
N PRO A 130 -0.43 -19.50 -10.12
CA PRO A 130 -0.22 -20.50 -11.16
C PRO A 130 -0.38 -19.91 -12.57
N THR A 131 -1.18 -18.85 -12.70
CA THR A 131 -1.36 -18.08 -13.92
C THR A 131 -1.63 -16.63 -13.55
N CYS A 132 -0.98 -15.69 -14.22
CA CYS A 132 -1.29 -14.27 -14.08
C CYS A 132 -2.55 -13.92 -14.85
N THR A 133 -3.54 -13.34 -14.18
CA THR A 133 -4.72 -12.77 -14.83
C THR A 133 -4.42 -11.36 -15.34
N GLU A 134 -5.30 -10.83 -16.19
CA GLU A 134 -5.18 -9.45 -16.68
C GLU A 134 -5.17 -8.43 -15.53
N ASP A 135 -6.04 -8.60 -14.53
CA ASP A 135 -6.09 -7.73 -13.35
C ASP A 135 -4.76 -7.74 -12.56
N MET A 136 -4.11 -8.90 -12.47
CA MET A 136 -2.78 -9.02 -11.84
C MET A 136 -1.73 -8.23 -12.62
N GLU A 137 -1.76 -8.31 -13.95
CA GLU A 137 -0.83 -7.58 -14.81
C GLU A 137 -1.06 -6.07 -14.75
N GLN A 138 -2.32 -5.63 -14.75
CA GLN A 138 -2.68 -4.22 -14.58
C GLN A 138 -2.25 -3.69 -13.21
N ALA A 139 -2.46 -4.47 -12.14
CA ALA A 139 -2.00 -4.11 -10.80
C ALA A 139 -0.48 -3.93 -10.75
N TRP A 140 0.28 -4.86 -11.34
CA TRP A 140 1.75 -4.76 -11.42
C TRP A 140 2.20 -3.54 -12.22
N LYS A 141 1.56 -3.27 -13.36
CA LYS A 141 1.86 -2.10 -14.18
C LYS A 141 1.63 -0.80 -13.40
N GLN A 142 0.50 -0.70 -12.71
CA GLN A 142 0.17 0.47 -11.89
C GLN A 142 1.16 0.64 -10.72
N LEU A 143 1.51 -0.44 -10.04
CA LEU A 143 2.53 -0.42 -8.99
C LEU A 143 3.93 -0.04 -9.53
N SER A 144 4.25 -0.43 -10.76
CA SER A 144 5.49 -0.03 -11.43
C SER A 144 5.50 1.47 -11.76
N THR A 145 4.35 2.06 -12.09
CA THR A 145 4.19 3.52 -12.22
C THR A 145 4.41 4.23 -10.88
N ILE A 146 3.80 3.73 -9.80
CA ILE A 146 4.02 4.25 -8.43
C ILE A 146 5.51 4.20 -8.07
N LYS A 147 6.19 3.07 -8.34
CA LYS A 147 7.65 2.92 -8.12
C LYS A 147 8.44 4.00 -8.84
N LEU A 148 8.13 4.26 -10.12
CA LEU A 148 8.82 5.29 -10.91
C LEU A 148 8.58 6.70 -10.35
N GLU A 149 7.37 7.00 -9.91
CA GLU A 149 7.09 8.30 -9.29
C GLU A 149 7.86 8.49 -7.99
N ILE A 150 7.89 7.48 -7.12
CA ILE A 150 8.70 7.53 -5.90
C ILE A 150 10.18 7.70 -6.24
N ALA A 151 10.66 7.05 -7.31
CA ALA A 151 12.03 7.24 -7.78
C ALA A 151 12.32 8.69 -8.19
N ASN A 152 11.38 9.37 -8.85
CA ASN A 152 11.52 10.78 -9.19
C ASN A 152 11.42 11.72 -7.97
N MET A 153 10.88 11.25 -6.84
CA MET A 153 10.77 12.02 -5.60
C MET A 153 12.06 12.07 -4.79
N ILE A 154 13.15 11.41 -5.21
CA ILE A 154 14.47 11.53 -4.55
C ILE A 154 15.05 12.94 -4.64
N ASP A 155 14.64 13.71 -5.66
CA ASP A 155 15.05 15.10 -5.87
C ASP A 155 14.01 16.10 -5.32
N SER A 156 13.09 15.65 -4.46
CA SER A 156 12.06 16.51 -3.85
C SER A 156 12.70 17.59 -2.97
N ASP A 157 12.13 18.79 -2.96
CA ASP A 157 12.53 19.85 -2.01
C ASP A 157 12.25 19.47 -0.54
N ASN A 158 11.36 18.51 -0.29
CA ASN A 158 11.05 18.04 1.05
C ASN A 158 12.01 16.91 1.49
N ASP A 159 12.84 17.20 2.50
CA ASP A 159 13.81 16.24 3.03
C ASP A 159 13.19 14.93 3.54
N GLY A 160 12.01 15.02 4.14
CA GLY A 160 11.26 13.85 4.61
C GLY A 160 10.77 12.95 3.48
N ILE A 161 10.44 13.53 2.32
CA ILE A 161 10.11 12.78 1.10
C ILE A 161 11.36 12.12 0.56
N ARG A 162 12.45 12.87 0.34
CA ARG A 162 13.72 12.32 -0.18
C ARG A 162 14.19 11.11 0.63
N THR A 163 14.24 11.27 1.96
CA THR A 163 14.66 10.20 2.88
C THR A 163 13.78 8.95 2.75
N SER A 164 12.46 9.14 2.65
CA SER A 164 11.52 8.01 2.52
C SER A 164 11.66 7.33 1.16
N SER A 165 11.86 8.11 0.09
CA SER A 165 12.05 7.62 -1.29
C SER A 165 13.33 6.81 -1.41
N VAL A 166 14.45 7.29 -0.88
CA VAL A 166 15.71 6.54 -0.84
C VAL A 166 15.52 5.21 -0.12
N LYS A 167 14.85 5.21 1.04
CA LYS A 167 14.60 3.97 1.78
C LYS A 167 13.72 2.98 1.00
N PHE A 168 12.72 3.49 0.29
CA PHE A 168 11.88 2.67 -0.58
C PHE A 168 12.70 2.04 -1.70
N LEU A 169 13.53 2.82 -2.39
CA LEU A 169 14.37 2.33 -3.49
C LEU A 169 15.42 1.33 -3.03
N GLU A 170 16.03 1.53 -1.86
CA GLU A 170 16.93 0.57 -1.23
C GLU A 170 16.23 -0.80 -1.07
N CYS A 171 15.01 -0.80 -0.52
CA CYS A 171 14.23 -2.02 -0.37
C CYS A 171 13.83 -2.65 -1.71
N VAL A 172 13.53 -1.84 -2.74
CA VAL A 172 13.24 -2.34 -4.08
C VAL A 172 14.47 -3.01 -4.69
N VAL A 173 15.65 -2.41 -4.57
CA VAL A 173 16.91 -2.99 -5.05
C VAL A 173 17.14 -4.35 -4.40
N LEU A 174 17.02 -4.45 -3.08
CA LEU A 174 17.17 -5.72 -2.37
C LEU A 174 16.20 -6.81 -2.85
N LEU A 175 14.96 -6.44 -3.20
CA LEU A 175 13.96 -7.36 -3.74
C LEU A 175 14.22 -7.77 -5.19
N GLN A 176 15.00 -6.96 -5.92
CA GLN A 176 15.29 -7.09 -7.34
C GLN A 176 16.76 -7.40 -7.62
N THR A 177 17.53 -7.84 -6.63
CA THR A 177 18.88 -8.38 -6.79
C THR A 177 18.97 -9.80 -6.27
N TYR A 178 20.03 -10.51 -6.67
CA TYR A 178 20.38 -11.79 -6.08
C TYR A 178 21.07 -11.52 -4.72
N PRO A 179 20.80 -12.33 -3.68
CA PRO A 179 21.52 -12.23 -2.43
C PRO A 179 22.99 -12.64 -2.64
N ASP A 180 23.90 -12.00 -1.93
CA ASP A 180 25.31 -12.38 -1.97
C ASP A 180 25.51 -13.78 -1.36
N GLU A 181 26.46 -14.56 -1.89
CA GLU A 181 26.74 -15.94 -1.43
C GLU A 181 27.11 -16.03 0.06
N THR A 182 27.52 -14.90 0.65
CA THR A 182 27.93 -14.77 2.06
C THR A 182 26.81 -14.30 2.99
N GLU A 183 25.64 -13.88 2.46
CA GLU A 183 24.52 -13.44 3.27
C GLU A 183 23.72 -14.63 3.80
N ASN A 184 23.63 -14.72 5.13
CA ASN A 184 22.73 -15.67 5.78
C ASN A 184 21.28 -15.31 5.42
N LYS A 185 20.66 -16.06 4.50
CA LYS A 185 19.24 -15.90 4.14
C LYS A 185 18.39 -15.88 5.42
N ARG A 186 17.82 -14.74 5.75
CA ARG A 186 16.83 -14.63 6.84
C ARG A 186 15.57 -15.35 6.39
N SER A 187 14.83 -15.97 7.32
CA SER A 187 13.64 -16.78 6.99
C SER A 187 12.51 -16.03 6.27
N ASN A 188 12.56 -14.69 6.24
CA ASN A 188 11.59 -13.82 5.56
C ASN A 188 12.20 -13.01 4.40
N ASP A 189 13.42 -13.35 3.96
CA ASP A 189 14.01 -12.66 2.81
C ASP A 189 13.34 -13.09 1.50
N PHE A 190 13.12 -12.11 0.63
CA PHE A 190 12.60 -12.32 -0.72
C PHE A 190 13.56 -11.64 -1.68
N SER A 191 13.94 -12.33 -2.75
CA SER A 191 14.94 -11.88 -3.71
C SER A 191 14.58 -12.33 -5.14
N LEU A 192 15.43 -12.03 -6.13
CA LEU A 192 15.23 -12.51 -7.49
C LEU A 192 15.22 -14.04 -7.62
N ASP A 193 15.84 -14.78 -6.70
CA ASP A 193 15.81 -16.24 -6.69
C ASP A 193 14.38 -16.78 -6.62
N ASP A 194 13.52 -16.07 -5.89
CA ASP A 194 12.15 -16.46 -5.59
C ASP A 194 11.18 -16.17 -6.74
N VAL A 195 11.62 -15.42 -7.77
CA VAL A 195 10.79 -15.02 -8.91
C VAL A 195 10.79 -16.11 -9.98
N PRO A 196 9.68 -16.79 -10.32
CA PRO A 196 9.71 -17.85 -11.32
C PRO A 196 10.13 -17.35 -12.71
N LEU A 197 10.94 -18.12 -13.44
CA LEU A 197 11.34 -17.78 -14.83
C LEU A 197 10.14 -17.71 -15.79
N THR A 198 9.02 -18.34 -15.43
CA THR A 198 7.75 -18.33 -16.16
C THR A 198 6.97 -17.03 -15.99
N LEU A 199 7.30 -16.20 -14.98
CA LEU A 199 6.59 -14.95 -14.69
C LEU A 199 6.95 -13.87 -15.71
N LYS A 200 6.12 -13.71 -16.74
CA LYS A 200 6.39 -12.79 -17.86
C LYS A 200 6.21 -11.32 -17.51
N VAL A 201 5.33 -11.00 -16.57
CA VAL A 201 4.98 -9.63 -16.18
C VAL A 201 6.09 -8.97 -15.34
N ALA A 202 6.82 -9.76 -14.55
CA ALA A 202 7.93 -9.31 -13.71
C ALA A 202 9.18 -10.18 -13.98
N ARG A 203 9.76 -10.06 -15.18
CA ARG A 203 10.92 -10.88 -15.60
C ARG A 203 12.17 -10.50 -14.81
N ARG A 204 12.87 -11.50 -14.25
CA ARG A 204 14.13 -11.31 -13.49
C ARG A 204 15.09 -10.32 -14.14
N ARG A 205 15.40 -10.51 -15.43
CA ARG A 205 16.33 -9.63 -16.16
C ARG A 205 15.89 -8.16 -16.18
N ARG A 206 14.59 -7.88 -16.37
CA ARG A 206 14.08 -6.50 -16.37
C ARG A 206 14.13 -5.90 -14.97
N LEU A 207 13.75 -6.67 -13.95
CA LEU A 207 13.83 -6.24 -12.56
C LEU A 207 15.29 -5.93 -12.16
N GLU A 208 16.24 -6.75 -12.59
CA GLU A 208 17.67 -6.54 -12.33
C GLU A 208 18.21 -5.29 -13.06
N GLU A 209 17.83 -5.09 -14.32
CA GLU A 209 18.18 -3.89 -15.09
C GLU A 209 17.64 -2.62 -14.42
N GLU A 210 16.40 -2.64 -13.93
CA GLU A 210 15.80 -1.54 -13.15
C GLU A 210 16.56 -1.29 -11.84
N ALA A 211 16.88 -2.35 -11.09
CA ALA A 211 17.62 -2.24 -9.83
C ALA A 211 19.00 -1.61 -10.02
N ARG A 212 19.70 -1.96 -11.11
CA ARG A 212 20.99 -1.34 -11.46
C ARG A 212 20.87 0.14 -11.75
N LEU A 213 19.85 0.54 -12.54
CA LEU A 213 19.60 1.95 -12.83
C LEU A 213 19.32 2.73 -11.55
N VAL A 214 18.39 2.24 -10.72
CA VAL A 214 18.04 2.83 -9.42
C VAL A 214 19.26 2.92 -8.50
N GLY A 215 20.08 1.87 -8.44
CA GLY A 215 21.32 1.85 -7.69
C GLY A 215 22.28 2.96 -8.14
N CYS A 216 22.51 3.10 -9.45
CA CYS A 216 23.37 4.15 -9.99
C CYS A 216 22.86 5.58 -9.66
N TYR A 217 21.54 5.82 -9.73
CA TYR A 217 20.94 7.11 -9.35
C TYR A 217 21.12 7.41 -7.85
N ASN A 218 20.92 6.41 -6.98
CA ASN A 218 21.13 6.57 -5.53
C ASN A 218 22.61 6.84 -5.17
N TYR A 219 23.57 6.17 -5.82
CA TYR A 219 24.99 6.41 -5.56
C TYR A 219 25.44 7.83 -5.92
N HIS A 220 24.87 8.45 -6.96
CA HIS A 220 25.24 9.80 -7.35
C HIS A 220 24.64 10.88 -6.44
N ASN A 221 23.41 10.67 -5.96
CA ASN A 221 22.71 11.63 -5.09
C ASN A 221 23.04 11.47 -3.58
N VAL A 222 23.69 10.39 -3.16
CA VAL A 222 24.14 10.19 -1.76
C VAL A 222 25.57 10.72 -1.52
N ILE A 223 26.34 11.00 -2.59
CA ILE A 223 27.74 11.47 -2.52
C ILE A 223 27.87 13.00 -2.73
N LEU A 224 26.77 13.71 -2.95
CA LEU A 224 26.70 15.18 -3.02
C LEU A 224 25.83 15.73 -1.88
#